data_AF-A0A6P7XQT3-F1
#
_entry.id   AF-A0A6P7XQT3-F1
#
_cell.length_a   1.000
_cell.length_b   1.000
_cell.length_c   1.000
_cell.angle_alpha   90.00
_cell.angle_beta   90.00
_cell.angle_gamma   90.00
#
_symmetry.space_group_name_H-M   'P 1'
#
loop_
_entity.id
_entity.type
_entity.pdbx_description
1 polymer ?
#
loop_
_entity_poly.entity_id
_entity_poly.type
_entity_poly.pdbx_seq_one_letter_code
_entity_poly.pdbx_strand_id
1 'polypeptide(L)'
;MAASGIHVFLFCICILTKLTCGDVTFHMNNFINVLDEVERRLPASSMLTVIELLQEIGTCAIDDFHRYVLGRPTPSQLNLLFRISEEKYLIRLLLKHKVGPTTESGLVLVPDGTTVALCPLISGLEAGLKRNRDVPLAVVKKDCPLAGPVQDWKDHTVPLTHKDDVSSSKVDNLYSATIAKDLGLAFLAFQENTQEAMGPDGCWDDVSMPRIFTLLGNPSPITNAFINGALDGIILGHYISKGSKVEPPCRISTLLDAYYNNGGLARNMAMRSNFRRKNFLQTTSLEKLEEAVKNSLILYRTIMSISLPGSEENETLGNLARNAVQEFHRLFLECPAIIPRCMWGAKPFKGTPILLTLPLEFLYIHHTYEPNQPCRTFPACAASMRSMQWFHQEVRDWSDIGYSFVMGSDGYLYEGRGWNWLGATPRVTTQEVME
;
A
#
# COMPACT_ATOMS: atom_id res chain seq x y z
N MET A 1 -5.72 2.03 -32.28
CA MET A 1 -4.63 1.13 -31.87
C MET A 1 -3.22 1.73 -31.98
N ALA A 2 -3.01 2.89 -32.62
CA ALA A 2 -1.68 3.53 -32.67
C ALA A 2 -1.40 4.57 -31.54
N ALA A 3 -2.42 5.05 -30.81
CA ALA A 3 -2.26 6.18 -29.90
C ALA A 3 -1.59 5.84 -28.54
N SER A 4 -1.76 4.62 -28.00
CA SER A 4 -1.18 4.26 -26.68
C SER A 4 0.32 3.97 -26.75
N GLY A 5 0.79 3.33 -27.83
CA GLY A 5 2.21 3.09 -28.06
C GLY A 5 2.99 4.38 -28.28
N ILE A 6 2.37 5.40 -28.87
CA ILE A 6 2.99 6.73 -29.06
C ILE A 6 3.26 7.41 -27.72
N HIS A 7 2.36 7.29 -26.72
CA HIS A 7 2.58 7.91 -25.41
C HIS A 7 3.70 7.23 -24.61
N VAL A 8 3.80 5.90 -24.63
CA VAL A 8 4.91 5.18 -23.98
C VAL A 8 6.22 5.37 -24.74
N PHE A 9 6.18 5.44 -26.07
CA PHE A 9 7.36 5.69 -26.90
C PHE A 9 7.85 7.14 -26.80
N LEU A 10 6.97 8.15 -26.70
CA LEU A 10 7.37 9.52 -26.35
C LEU A 10 7.93 9.58 -24.93
N PHE A 11 7.30 8.88 -23.98
CA PHE A 11 7.78 8.78 -22.60
C PHE A 11 9.17 8.12 -22.51
N CYS A 12 9.44 7.10 -23.32
CA CYS A 12 10.75 6.43 -23.42
C CYS A 12 11.79 7.25 -24.24
N ILE A 13 11.39 7.88 -25.35
CA ILE A 13 12.25 8.74 -26.19
C ILE A 13 12.73 9.96 -25.42
N CYS A 14 11.87 10.61 -24.63
CA CYS A 14 12.24 11.78 -23.83
C CYS A 14 13.42 11.49 -22.87
N ILE A 15 13.57 10.24 -22.42
CA ILE A 15 14.64 9.81 -21.51
C ILE A 15 15.93 9.51 -22.29
N LEU A 16 15.85 8.97 -23.51
CA LEU A 16 17.02 8.64 -24.34
C LEU A 16 17.73 9.87 -24.93
N THR A 17 17.04 11.00 -25.12
CA THR A 17 17.59 12.17 -25.83
C THR A 17 18.10 13.32 -24.95
N LYS A 18 18.02 13.23 -23.61
CA LYS A 18 18.34 14.36 -22.71
C LYS A 18 17.67 15.69 -23.10
N LEU A 19 16.46 15.63 -23.68
CA LEU A 19 15.60 16.80 -23.74
C LEU A 19 14.84 16.93 -22.41
N THR A 20 14.74 18.17 -21.93
CA THR A 20 14.14 18.65 -20.68
C THR A 20 13.09 17.71 -20.04
N CYS A 21 13.47 17.07 -18.94
CA CYS A 21 12.61 16.18 -18.15
C CYS A 21 11.51 16.97 -17.43
N GLY A 22 10.36 17.10 -18.09
CA GLY A 22 9.16 17.76 -17.58
C GLY A 22 7.99 16.82 -17.25
N ASP A 23 7.98 15.55 -17.67
CA ASP A 23 6.72 14.80 -17.85
C ASP A 23 6.58 13.46 -17.09
N VAL A 24 7.58 13.01 -16.32
CA VAL A 24 7.44 11.80 -15.49
C VAL A 24 6.62 12.11 -14.24
N THR A 25 5.44 11.49 -14.11
CA THR A 25 4.54 11.66 -12.97
C THR A 25 4.19 10.31 -12.34
N PHE A 26 4.07 10.28 -11.02
CA PHE A 26 3.84 9.08 -10.21
C PHE A 26 2.35 8.82 -9.95
N HIS A 27 1.58 8.71 -11.03
CA HIS A 27 0.19 8.25 -10.98
C HIS A 27 0.11 6.73 -11.21
N MET A 28 -0.82 6.06 -10.53
CA MET A 28 -1.10 4.63 -10.72
C MET A 28 -1.40 4.29 -12.19
N ASN A 29 -2.09 5.18 -12.91
CA ASN A 29 -2.40 4.96 -14.32
C ASN A 29 -1.15 4.91 -15.21
N ASN A 30 -0.11 5.67 -14.86
CA ASN A 30 1.16 5.59 -15.58
C ASN A 30 1.84 4.25 -15.32
N PHE A 31 1.81 3.75 -14.08
CA PHE A 31 2.32 2.41 -13.76
C PHE A 31 1.54 1.32 -14.51
N ILE A 32 0.21 1.38 -14.54
CA ILE A 32 -0.64 0.43 -15.29
C ILE A 32 -0.31 0.46 -16.79
N ASN A 33 -0.11 1.64 -17.39
CA ASN A 33 0.26 1.77 -18.80
C ASN A 33 1.63 1.13 -19.10
N VAL A 34 2.59 1.28 -18.19
CA VAL A 34 3.92 0.67 -18.29
C VAL A 34 3.81 -0.85 -18.19
N LEU A 35 2.98 -1.36 -17.27
CA LEU A 35 2.70 -2.79 -17.18
C LEU A 35 2.04 -3.35 -18.44
N ASP A 36 1.05 -2.65 -19.00
CA ASP A 36 0.39 -3.06 -20.24
C ASP A 36 1.38 -3.12 -21.41
N GLU A 37 2.36 -2.21 -21.48
CA GLU A 37 3.45 -2.27 -22.46
C GLU A 37 4.34 -3.51 -22.25
N VAL A 38 4.80 -3.75 -21.02
CA VAL A 38 5.62 -4.93 -20.68
C VAL A 38 4.89 -6.21 -21.05
N GLU A 39 3.61 -6.33 -20.71
CA GLU A 39 2.78 -7.50 -21.02
C GLU A 39 2.56 -7.67 -22.53
N ARG A 40 2.42 -6.58 -23.29
CA ARG A 40 2.32 -6.63 -24.76
C ARG A 40 3.63 -7.05 -25.43
N ARG A 41 4.79 -6.70 -24.86
CA ARG A 41 6.11 -7.16 -25.33
C ARG A 41 6.43 -8.59 -24.91
N LEU A 42 5.70 -9.11 -23.91
CA LEU A 42 5.84 -10.46 -23.36
C LEU A 42 4.52 -11.26 -23.47
N PRO A 43 3.93 -11.41 -24.69
CA PRO A 43 2.56 -11.92 -24.84
C PRO A 43 2.40 -13.40 -24.47
N ALA A 44 3.50 -14.17 -24.43
CA ALA A 44 3.50 -15.58 -24.02
C ALA A 44 3.85 -15.78 -22.53
N SER A 45 4.11 -14.70 -21.80
CA SER A 45 4.47 -14.76 -20.38
C SER A 45 3.23 -14.84 -19.50
N SER A 46 3.30 -15.66 -18.46
CA SER A 46 2.25 -15.69 -17.43
C SER A 46 2.32 -14.43 -16.55
N MET A 47 1.22 -14.11 -15.84
CA MET A 47 1.24 -13.05 -14.82
C MET A 47 2.35 -13.26 -13.79
N LEU A 48 2.59 -14.51 -13.37
CA LEU A 48 3.66 -14.82 -12.42
C LEU A 48 5.03 -14.43 -12.97
N THR A 49 5.30 -14.73 -14.24
CA THR A 49 6.56 -14.36 -14.90
C THR A 49 6.76 -12.84 -14.94
N VAL A 50 5.70 -12.08 -15.21
CA VAL A 50 5.76 -10.61 -15.23
C VAL A 50 5.99 -10.06 -13.81
N ILE A 51 5.28 -10.58 -12.80
CA ILE A 51 5.48 -10.17 -11.39
C ILE A 51 6.91 -10.46 -10.92
N GLU A 52 7.43 -11.67 -11.15
CA GLU A 52 8.81 -12.02 -10.75
C GLU A 52 9.85 -11.12 -11.43
N LEU A 53 9.60 -10.73 -12.70
CA LEU A 53 10.44 -9.76 -13.42
C LEU A 53 10.40 -8.36 -12.79
N LEU A 54 9.22 -7.88 -12.37
CA LEU A 54 9.06 -6.61 -11.69
C LEU A 54 9.79 -6.60 -10.34
N GLN A 55 9.67 -7.69 -9.57
CA GLN A 55 10.35 -7.86 -8.29
C GLN A 55 11.87 -7.75 -8.44
N GLU A 56 12.43 -8.41 -9.46
CA GLU A 56 13.86 -8.40 -9.75
C GLU A 56 14.35 -7.01 -10.17
N ILE A 57 13.61 -6.31 -11.05
CA ILE A 57 13.98 -4.96 -11.52
C ILE A 57 13.83 -3.94 -10.39
N GLY A 58 12.73 -4.03 -9.66
CA GLY A 58 12.32 -3.09 -8.62
C GLY A 58 13.06 -3.27 -7.31
N THR A 59 13.71 -4.42 -7.12
CA THR A 59 14.40 -4.79 -5.88
C THR A 59 13.47 -4.94 -4.66
N CYS A 60 12.19 -5.20 -4.89
CA CYS A 60 11.15 -5.26 -3.86
C CYS A 60 11.21 -6.53 -2.98
N ALA A 61 11.79 -7.64 -3.46
CA ALA A 61 11.83 -8.93 -2.76
C ALA A 61 13.23 -9.58 -2.75
N ILE A 62 14.26 -8.80 -2.36
CA ILE A 62 15.66 -9.28 -2.39
C ILE A 62 16.12 -9.88 -1.05
N ASP A 63 15.43 -9.60 0.06
CA ASP A 63 15.83 -10.16 1.36
C ASP A 63 15.64 -11.69 1.41
N ASP A 64 16.46 -12.35 2.24
CA ASP A 64 16.46 -13.81 2.34
C ASP A 64 15.12 -14.37 2.84
N PHE A 65 14.37 -13.57 3.60
CA PHE A 65 13.04 -13.95 4.06
C PHE A 65 12.04 -14.04 2.90
N HIS A 66 11.98 -13.02 2.02
CA HIS A 66 11.11 -13.04 0.85
C HIS A 66 11.43 -14.20 -0.08
N ARG A 67 12.72 -14.45 -0.33
CA ARG A 67 13.17 -15.60 -1.15
C ARG A 67 12.79 -16.93 -0.54
N TYR A 68 12.76 -17.03 0.79
CA TYR A 68 12.35 -18.24 1.48
C TYR A 68 10.83 -18.45 1.40
N VAL A 69 10.06 -17.40 1.66
CA VAL A 69 8.59 -17.46 1.69
C VAL A 69 7.96 -17.61 0.30
N LEU A 70 8.49 -16.89 -0.70
CA LEU A 70 7.96 -16.91 -2.07
C LEU A 70 8.75 -17.82 -3.02
N GLY A 71 9.92 -18.32 -2.60
CA GLY A 71 10.85 -19.05 -3.44
C GLY A 71 11.66 -18.13 -4.36
N ARG A 72 12.77 -18.65 -4.91
CA ARG A 72 13.62 -17.88 -5.83
C ARG A 72 12.94 -17.63 -7.18
N PRO A 73 13.18 -16.47 -7.81
CA PRO A 73 12.75 -16.21 -9.19
C PRO A 73 13.30 -17.27 -10.15
N THR A 74 12.55 -17.60 -11.19
CA THR A 74 13.00 -18.58 -12.19
C THR A 74 14.13 -18.00 -13.08
N PRO A 75 15.26 -18.72 -13.30
CA PRO A 75 16.43 -18.19 -14.01
C PRO A 75 16.22 -17.76 -15.48
N SER A 76 15.07 -18.08 -16.09
CA SER A 76 14.73 -17.74 -17.49
C SER A 76 14.40 -16.25 -17.72
N GLN A 77 14.45 -15.41 -16.69
CA GLN A 77 14.00 -14.01 -16.75
C GLN A 77 15.04 -13.03 -17.30
N LEU A 78 16.34 -13.35 -17.23
CA LEU A 78 17.39 -12.47 -17.76
C LEU A 78 17.28 -12.23 -19.27
N ASN A 79 16.83 -13.22 -20.03
CA ASN A 79 16.64 -13.07 -21.48
C ASN A 79 15.44 -12.18 -21.82
N LEU A 80 14.45 -12.04 -20.92
CA LEU A 80 13.29 -11.19 -21.10
C LEU A 80 13.61 -9.72 -20.82
N LEU A 81 14.58 -9.43 -19.94
CA LEU A 81 15.03 -8.07 -19.63
C LEU A 81 15.51 -7.30 -20.87
N PHE A 82 16.11 -7.98 -21.84
CA PHE A 82 16.54 -7.35 -23.10
C PHE A 82 15.37 -6.85 -23.95
N ARG A 83 14.16 -7.40 -23.78
CA ARG A 83 12.97 -7.01 -24.55
C ARG A 83 12.28 -5.76 -24.00
N ILE A 84 12.60 -5.36 -22.78
CA ILE A 84 11.97 -4.26 -22.04
C ILE A 84 13.01 -3.25 -21.51
N SER A 85 14.08 -3.01 -22.28
CA SER A 85 15.22 -2.22 -21.82
C SER A 85 14.88 -0.76 -21.50
N GLU A 86 13.91 -0.18 -22.21
CA GLU A 86 13.47 1.21 -22.00
C GLU A 86 12.59 1.32 -20.74
N GLU A 87 11.64 0.39 -20.58
CA GLU A 87 10.70 0.32 -19.46
C GLU A 87 11.40 -0.04 -18.15
N LYS A 88 12.49 -0.81 -18.21
CA LYS A 88 13.28 -1.25 -17.04
C LYS A 88 13.70 -0.09 -16.12
N TYR A 89 14.12 1.05 -16.69
CA TYR A 89 14.54 2.19 -15.89
C TYR A 89 13.38 2.75 -15.06
N LEU A 90 12.22 2.90 -15.69
CA LEU A 90 11.03 3.43 -15.05
C LEU A 90 10.46 2.47 -14.02
N ILE A 91 10.40 1.17 -14.33
CA ILE A 91 10.01 0.13 -13.37
C ILE A 91 10.91 0.19 -12.14
N ARG A 92 12.23 0.32 -12.34
CA ARG A 92 13.19 0.45 -11.23
C ARG A 92 12.96 1.73 -10.42
N LEU A 93 12.61 2.84 -11.07
CA LEU A 93 12.28 4.10 -10.39
C LEU A 93 11.00 3.98 -9.55
N LEU A 94 9.96 3.37 -10.11
CA LEU A 94 8.64 3.20 -9.49
C LEU A 94 8.63 2.18 -8.36
N LEU A 95 9.43 1.12 -8.48
CA LEU A 95 9.46 0.02 -7.51
C LEU A 95 10.60 0.14 -6.50
N LYS A 96 11.41 1.20 -6.53
CA LYS A 96 12.43 1.39 -5.49
C LYS A 96 11.81 2.02 -4.24
N HIS A 97 11.21 1.17 -3.40
CA HIS A 97 10.66 1.61 -2.12
C HIS A 97 11.78 1.98 -1.14
N LYS A 98 11.68 3.18 -0.57
CA LYS A 98 12.60 3.66 0.47
C LYS A 98 11.92 4.75 1.28
N VAL A 99 11.94 4.59 2.61
CA VAL A 99 11.57 5.64 3.55
C VAL A 99 12.83 6.42 3.94
N GLY A 100 12.85 7.71 3.63
CA GLY A 100 13.90 8.65 4.05
C GLY A 100 13.46 9.47 5.27
N PRO A 101 14.29 10.44 5.71
CA PRO A 101 13.99 11.26 6.88
C PRO A 101 12.72 12.12 6.72
N THR A 102 12.45 12.59 5.49
CA THR A 102 11.34 13.50 5.18
C THR A 102 10.54 13.09 3.95
N THR A 103 11.04 12.13 3.17
CA THR A 103 10.45 11.75 1.88
C THR A 103 10.38 10.24 1.79
N GLU A 104 9.44 9.75 0.98
CA GLU A 104 9.30 8.32 0.68
C GLU A 104 9.25 8.13 -0.84
N SER A 105 10.02 7.16 -1.35
CA SER A 105 10.07 6.80 -2.76
C SER A 105 9.45 5.43 -3.01
N GLY A 106 9.15 5.13 -4.28
CA GLY A 106 8.51 3.87 -4.68
C GLY A 106 6.99 3.88 -4.50
N LEU A 107 6.41 5.07 -4.57
CA LEU A 107 5.00 5.35 -4.32
C LEU A 107 4.30 5.84 -5.60
N VAL A 108 2.99 5.65 -5.64
CA VAL A 108 2.11 6.25 -6.65
C VAL A 108 0.85 6.82 -6.03
N LEU A 109 0.37 7.92 -6.59
CA LEU A 109 -0.96 8.48 -6.33
C LEU A 109 -2.01 7.65 -7.07
N VAL A 110 -3.00 7.15 -6.34
CA VAL A 110 -4.12 6.39 -6.93
C VAL A 110 -5.33 7.30 -7.18
N PRO A 111 -6.25 6.94 -8.09
CA PRO A 111 -7.39 7.78 -8.49
C PRO A 111 -8.35 8.16 -7.34
N ASP A 112 -8.34 7.40 -6.25
CA ASP A 112 -9.15 7.68 -5.05
C ASP A 112 -8.53 8.71 -4.11
N GLY A 113 -7.38 9.29 -4.47
CA GLY A 113 -6.73 10.37 -3.74
C GLY A 113 -5.71 9.93 -2.69
N THR A 114 -5.59 8.62 -2.45
CA THR A 114 -4.59 8.07 -1.53
C THR A 114 -3.28 7.72 -2.22
N THR A 115 -2.26 7.41 -1.43
CA THR A 115 -0.93 7.00 -1.91
C THR A 115 -0.68 5.53 -1.61
N VAL A 116 -0.09 4.81 -2.57
CA VAL A 116 0.20 3.38 -2.49
C VAL A 116 1.67 3.12 -2.76
N ALA A 117 2.33 2.36 -1.86
CA ALA A 117 3.64 1.79 -2.12
C ALA A 117 3.52 0.56 -3.02
N LEU A 118 4.31 0.51 -4.10
CA LEU A 118 4.17 -0.54 -5.09
C LEU A 118 4.81 -1.87 -4.65
N CYS A 119 5.90 -1.87 -3.87
CA CYS A 119 6.54 -3.11 -3.46
C CYS A 119 5.62 -4.09 -2.70
N PRO A 120 4.96 -3.70 -1.59
CA PRO A 120 4.08 -4.63 -0.88
C PRO A 120 2.85 -5.04 -1.70
N LEU A 121 2.39 -4.18 -2.63
CA LEU A 121 1.35 -4.53 -3.61
C LEU A 121 1.81 -5.67 -4.54
N ILE A 122 3.00 -5.55 -5.13
CA ILE A 122 3.56 -6.57 -6.03
C ILE A 122 3.87 -7.87 -5.27
N SER A 123 4.37 -7.80 -4.03
CA SER A 123 4.59 -8.98 -3.19
C SER A 123 3.30 -9.75 -2.91
N GLY A 124 2.19 -9.05 -2.67
CA GLY A 124 0.89 -9.70 -2.46
C GLY A 124 0.35 -10.40 -3.72
N LEU A 125 0.53 -9.78 -4.89
CA LEU A 125 0.19 -10.40 -6.17
C LEU A 125 1.02 -11.65 -6.43
N GLU A 126 2.34 -11.60 -6.17
CA GLU A 126 3.22 -12.76 -6.30
C GLU A 126 2.81 -13.91 -5.39
N ALA A 127 2.59 -13.61 -4.11
CA ALA A 127 2.19 -14.60 -3.12
C ALA A 127 0.84 -15.25 -3.47
N GLY A 128 -0.11 -14.47 -3.99
CA GLY A 128 -1.39 -14.95 -4.49
C GLY A 128 -1.25 -15.87 -5.71
N LEU A 129 -0.37 -15.52 -6.66
CA LEU A 129 -0.11 -16.33 -7.86
C LEU A 129 0.65 -17.63 -7.55
N LYS A 130 1.47 -17.65 -6.49
CA LYS A 130 2.23 -18.83 -6.03
C LYS A 130 1.46 -19.71 -5.03
N ARG A 131 0.11 -19.68 -5.05
CA ARG A 131 -0.75 -20.26 -3.98
C ARG A 131 -0.30 -21.66 -3.52
N ASN A 132 -0.41 -21.87 -2.19
CA ASN A 132 -0.19 -23.12 -1.45
C ASN A 132 1.28 -23.48 -1.19
N ARG A 133 2.12 -22.46 -0.97
CA ARG A 133 3.45 -22.59 -0.35
C ARG A 133 3.42 -22.16 1.11
N ASP A 134 2.44 -22.66 1.89
CA ASP A 134 2.53 -22.54 3.34
C ASP A 134 3.86 -23.15 3.77
N VAL A 135 4.70 -22.36 4.43
CA VAL A 135 6.01 -22.86 4.83
C VAL A 135 5.88 -23.51 6.20
N PRO A 136 6.15 -24.81 6.36
CA PRO A 136 6.07 -25.45 7.67
C PRO A 136 7.21 -24.94 8.56
N LEU A 137 6.88 -24.48 9.77
CA LEU A 137 7.89 -24.02 10.73
C LEU A 137 8.88 -25.15 11.13
N ALA A 138 8.47 -26.41 11.04
CA ALA A 138 9.29 -27.58 11.38
C ALA A 138 10.36 -27.94 10.33
N VAL A 139 10.24 -27.44 9.08
CA VAL A 139 11.20 -27.72 7.98
C VAL A 139 12.42 -26.79 8.06
N VAL A 140 12.41 -25.81 8.97
CA VAL A 140 13.55 -24.92 9.22
C VAL A 140 14.64 -25.65 10.03
N LYS A 141 15.22 -26.70 9.44
CA LYS A 141 16.52 -27.21 9.88
C LYS A 141 17.60 -26.26 9.36
N LYS A 142 18.66 -26.11 10.16
CA LYS A 142 19.79 -25.14 10.07
C LYS A 142 20.51 -25.05 8.70
N ASP A 143 20.13 -25.87 7.74
CA ASP A 143 20.64 -25.88 6.37
C ASP A 143 19.71 -25.04 5.50
N CYS A 144 19.83 -23.71 5.62
CA CYS A 144 19.52 -22.84 4.47
C CYS A 144 20.27 -23.44 3.27
N PRO A 145 19.65 -23.70 2.10
CA PRO A 145 20.38 -24.22 0.95
C PRO A 145 21.48 -23.24 0.58
N LEU A 146 22.69 -23.52 1.06
CA LEU A 146 23.90 -22.85 0.63
C LEU A 146 23.94 -22.97 -0.89
N ALA A 147 24.33 -21.88 -1.55
CA ALA A 147 24.50 -21.83 -2.99
C ALA A 147 25.45 -22.94 -3.46
N GLY A 148 24.91 -24.13 -3.72
CA GLY A 148 25.57 -25.19 -4.45
C GLY A 148 25.58 -24.84 -5.94
N PRO A 149 26.57 -25.34 -6.70
CA PRO A 149 26.66 -25.09 -8.13
C PRO A 149 25.38 -25.57 -8.82
N VAL A 150 24.93 -24.79 -9.81
CA VAL A 150 23.71 -25.03 -10.60
C VAL A 150 23.74 -26.46 -11.16
N GLN A 151 22.96 -27.35 -10.57
CA GLN A 151 22.65 -28.66 -11.13
C GLN A 151 21.14 -28.78 -11.34
N ASP A 152 20.84 -29.27 -12.54
CA ASP A 152 19.58 -29.33 -13.28
C ASP A 152 18.33 -29.59 -12.40
N TRP A 153 17.39 -28.63 -12.36
CA TRP A 153 16.17 -28.69 -11.55
C TRP A 153 14.99 -29.40 -12.24
N LYS A 154 15.27 -30.48 -12.97
CA LYS A 154 14.23 -31.41 -13.40
C LYS A 154 14.14 -32.52 -12.34
N ASP A 155 12.94 -32.82 -11.87
CA ASP A 155 12.60 -33.84 -10.86
C ASP A 155 12.82 -33.54 -9.38
N HIS A 156 12.23 -32.48 -8.83
CA HIS A 156 11.89 -32.46 -7.40
C HIS A 156 10.40 -32.19 -7.21
N THR A 157 9.57 -33.22 -7.39
CA THR A 157 8.30 -33.34 -6.66
C THR A 157 8.64 -33.35 -5.17
N VAL A 158 8.27 -32.28 -4.46
CA VAL A 158 8.36 -32.23 -2.99
C VAL A 158 7.58 -33.45 -2.44
N PRO A 159 8.21 -34.36 -1.67
CA PRO A 159 7.52 -35.53 -1.16
C PRO A 159 6.39 -35.09 -0.23
N LEU A 160 5.16 -35.48 -0.57
CA LEU A 160 4.04 -35.49 0.36
C LEU A 160 4.26 -36.66 1.34
N THR A 161 5.08 -36.45 2.38
CA THR A 161 5.27 -37.48 3.42
C THR A 161 4.52 -37.10 4.70
N HIS A 162 3.52 -37.95 4.96
CA HIS A 162 2.99 -38.40 6.24
C HIS A 162 2.27 -37.40 7.17
N LYS A 163 0.97 -37.73 7.35
CA LYS A 163 0.15 -37.39 8.50
C LYS A 163 0.85 -37.87 9.76
N ASP A 164 1.53 -36.97 10.45
CA ASP A 164 1.80 -37.10 11.88
C ASP A 164 1.26 -35.86 12.58
N ASP A 165 0.58 -36.12 13.70
CA ASP A 165 -0.26 -35.24 14.49
C ASP A 165 0.58 -34.21 15.28
N VAL A 166 1.27 -33.33 14.56
CA VAL A 166 1.93 -32.14 15.10
C VAL A 166 0.97 -30.99 14.84
N SER A 167 0.63 -30.21 15.88
CA SER A 167 0.01 -28.89 15.74
C SER A 167 0.91 -28.02 14.84
N SER A 168 0.76 -28.13 13.51
CA SER A 168 1.71 -27.60 12.54
C SER A 168 1.43 -26.12 12.33
N SER A 169 2.07 -25.28 13.14
CA SER A 169 2.08 -23.84 12.87
C SER A 169 2.73 -23.62 11.49
N LYS A 170 1.99 -22.96 10.61
CA LYS A 170 2.38 -22.67 9.22
C LYS A 170 2.62 -21.18 9.04
N VAL A 171 3.57 -20.84 8.18
CA VAL A 171 3.79 -19.46 7.74
C VAL A 171 2.94 -19.23 6.50
N ASP A 172 1.93 -18.37 6.62
CA ASP A 172 1.08 -17.97 5.48
C ASP A 172 1.87 -17.01 4.58
N ASN A 173 2.22 -17.49 3.40
CA ASN A 173 3.09 -16.75 2.48
C ASN A 173 2.50 -15.41 2.04
N LEU A 174 1.17 -15.29 1.96
CA LEU A 174 0.49 -14.07 1.53
C LEU A 174 0.65 -12.98 2.57
N TYR A 175 0.34 -13.25 3.83
CA TYR A 175 0.49 -12.23 4.89
C TYR A 175 1.96 -11.98 5.23
N SER A 176 2.79 -13.03 5.26
CA SER A 176 4.20 -12.93 5.62
C SER A 176 5.02 -12.08 4.65
N ALA A 177 4.79 -12.21 3.34
CA ALA A 177 5.53 -11.46 2.32
C ALA A 177 4.99 -10.04 2.08
N THR A 178 3.90 -9.64 2.73
CA THR A 178 3.23 -8.35 2.47
C THR A 178 3.26 -7.42 3.68
N ILE A 179 2.81 -7.88 4.85
CA ILE A 179 2.66 -7.02 6.03
C ILE A 179 3.11 -7.67 7.33
N ALA A 180 2.95 -8.98 7.49
CA ALA A 180 3.06 -9.59 8.81
C ALA A 180 4.49 -9.59 9.37
N LYS A 181 5.51 -9.83 8.52
CA LYS A 181 6.91 -9.68 8.91
C LYS A 181 7.21 -8.24 9.31
N ASP A 182 6.92 -7.30 8.42
CA ASP A 182 7.27 -5.89 8.60
C ASP A 182 6.57 -5.30 9.83
N LEU A 183 5.28 -5.60 10.03
CA LEU A 183 4.50 -5.19 11.20
C LEU A 183 5.11 -5.68 12.51
N GLY A 184 5.52 -6.96 12.55
CA GLY A 184 6.21 -7.51 13.71
C GLY A 184 7.55 -6.80 14.00
N LEU A 185 8.36 -6.56 12.95
CA LEU A 185 9.66 -5.90 13.10
C LEU A 185 9.52 -4.43 13.50
N ALA A 186 8.51 -3.73 13.00
CA ALA A 186 8.26 -2.34 13.36
C ALA A 186 7.88 -2.20 14.84
N PHE A 187 7.02 -3.08 15.35
CA PHE A 187 6.66 -3.09 16.78
C PHE A 187 7.81 -3.56 17.68
N LEU A 188 8.69 -4.42 17.18
CA LEU A 188 9.92 -4.78 17.89
C LEU A 188 10.84 -3.57 18.06
N ALA A 189 11.06 -2.79 16.99
CA ALA A 189 11.86 -1.57 17.04
C ALA A 189 11.21 -0.48 17.91
N PHE A 190 9.88 -0.39 17.89
CA PHE A 190 9.10 0.52 18.73
C PHE A 190 9.29 0.23 20.23
N GLN A 191 9.33 -1.04 20.64
CA GLN A 191 9.57 -1.41 22.05
C GLN A 191 10.93 -0.95 22.56
N GLU A 192 11.92 -0.80 21.68
CA GLU A 192 13.23 -0.24 22.04
C GLU A 192 13.20 1.30 22.18
N ASN A 193 12.02 1.92 22.05
CA ASN A 193 11.76 3.35 22.22
C ASN A 193 12.51 4.25 21.21
N THR A 194 12.92 3.69 20.06
CA THR A 194 13.79 4.40 19.10
C THR A 194 13.06 5.00 17.91
N GLN A 195 11.87 4.52 17.55
CA GLN A 195 11.13 4.92 16.34
C GLN A 195 9.62 4.82 16.54
N GLU A 196 8.83 5.56 15.75
CA GLU A 196 7.40 5.32 15.60
C GLU A 196 7.17 3.94 14.96
N ALA A 197 6.13 3.20 15.37
CA ALA A 197 5.86 1.87 14.81
C ALA A 197 5.22 1.93 13.42
N MET A 198 4.31 2.88 13.22
CA MET A 198 3.50 3.00 12.00
C MET A 198 3.21 4.47 11.67
N GLY A 199 2.85 4.72 10.42
CA GLY A 199 2.66 6.06 9.88
C GLY A 199 3.98 6.72 9.46
N PRO A 200 3.99 8.00 9.13
CA PRO A 200 2.84 8.87 8.96
C PRO A 200 2.24 8.68 7.55
N ASP A 201 1.26 9.52 7.23
CA ASP A 201 0.92 9.84 5.85
C ASP A 201 1.82 10.96 5.30
N GLY A 202 1.56 11.40 4.08
CA GLY A 202 2.32 12.46 3.44
C GLY A 202 1.53 13.25 2.39
N CYS A 203 2.28 14.08 1.68
CA CYS A 203 1.79 14.98 0.65
C CYS A 203 2.60 14.82 -0.62
N TRP A 204 1.92 14.76 -1.76
CA TRP A 204 2.55 15.02 -3.04
C TRP A 204 2.80 16.53 -3.21
N ASP A 205 3.91 16.86 -3.86
CA ASP A 205 4.25 18.22 -4.28
C ASP A 205 3.21 18.84 -5.21
N ASP A 206 2.71 18.05 -6.16
CA ASP A 206 1.61 18.41 -7.03
C ASP A 206 0.73 17.17 -7.27
N VAL A 207 -0.56 17.27 -6.98
CA VAL A 207 -1.50 16.15 -7.10
C VAL A 207 -1.85 15.85 -8.57
N SER A 208 -1.75 16.84 -9.45
CA SER A 208 -1.91 16.66 -10.90
C SER A 208 -0.65 16.08 -11.52
N MET A 209 0.52 16.44 -11.00
CA MET A 209 1.83 15.98 -11.48
C MET A 209 2.74 15.49 -10.34
N PRO A 210 2.40 14.38 -9.67
CA PRO A 210 3.10 13.92 -8.47
C PRO A 210 4.53 13.49 -8.78
N ARG A 211 5.51 14.06 -8.07
CA ARG A 211 6.94 13.72 -8.22
C ARG A 211 7.63 13.47 -6.89
N ILE A 212 7.29 14.23 -5.87
CA ILE A 212 7.94 14.15 -4.56
C ILE A 212 6.86 13.95 -3.50
N PHE A 213 6.94 12.83 -2.80
CA PHE A 213 6.10 12.56 -1.64
C PHE A 213 6.85 12.91 -0.36
N THR A 214 6.29 13.84 0.42
CA THR A 214 6.87 14.36 1.67
C THR A 214 6.05 13.87 2.85
N LEU A 215 6.70 13.28 3.84
CA LEU A 215 6.06 12.78 5.06
C LEU A 215 5.56 13.95 5.92
N LEU A 216 4.36 13.81 6.49
CA LEU A 216 3.74 14.81 7.37
C LEU A 216 4.17 14.67 8.85
N GLY A 217 4.86 13.59 9.20
CA GLY A 217 5.30 13.31 10.56
C GLY A 217 6.66 12.60 10.59
N ASN A 218 7.03 12.09 11.76
CA ASN A 218 8.25 11.31 11.91
C ASN A 218 8.16 10.02 11.09
N PRO A 219 9.21 9.64 10.34
CA PRO A 219 9.21 8.42 9.56
C PRO A 219 9.10 7.19 10.47
N SER A 220 8.35 6.18 10.02
CA SER A 220 8.35 4.83 10.59
C SER A 220 8.77 3.80 9.54
N PRO A 221 9.10 2.57 9.96
CA PRO A 221 9.29 1.45 9.03
C PRO A 221 8.05 1.13 8.17
N ILE A 222 6.85 1.51 8.63
CA ILE A 222 5.57 1.18 8.00
C ILE A 222 4.72 2.44 7.85
N THR A 223 4.88 3.14 6.74
CA THR A 223 4.09 4.33 6.42
C THR A 223 2.65 3.99 6.00
N ASN A 224 1.78 4.98 5.94
CA ASN A 224 0.42 4.80 5.43
C ASN A 224 0.42 4.28 3.98
N ALA A 225 1.37 4.74 3.16
CA ALA A 225 1.50 4.31 1.78
C ALA A 225 1.93 2.84 1.68
N PHE A 226 2.84 2.39 2.54
CA PHE A 226 3.20 0.98 2.67
C PHE A 226 1.99 0.12 3.03
N ILE A 227 1.22 0.52 4.06
CA ILE A 227 0.02 -0.19 4.50
C ILE A 227 -1.00 -0.28 3.36
N ASN A 228 -1.29 0.82 2.67
CA ASN A 228 -2.23 0.81 1.55
C ASN A 228 -1.81 -0.20 0.47
N GLY A 229 -0.52 -0.23 0.12
CA GLY A 229 0.01 -1.21 -0.84
C GLY A 229 -0.07 -2.65 -0.34
N ALA A 230 0.21 -2.90 0.93
CA ALA A 230 0.11 -4.23 1.52
C ALA A 230 -1.35 -4.74 1.57
N LEU A 231 -2.29 -3.88 1.95
CA LEU A 231 -3.72 -4.20 1.95
C LEU A 231 -4.19 -4.56 0.53
N ASP A 232 -3.87 -3.72 -0.45
CA ASP A 232 -4.24 -3.95 -1.85
C ASP A 232 -3.59 -5.22 -2.40
N GLY A 233 -2.32 -5.46 -2.07
CA GLY A 233 -1.59 -6.69 -2.42
C GLY A 233 -2.26 -7.96 -1.86
N ILE A 234 -2.69 -7.94 -0.60
CA ILE A 234 -3.39 -9.07 0.03
C ILE A 234 -4.78 -9.27 -0.60
N ILE A 235 -5.54 -8.20 -0.81
CA ILE A 235 -6.88 -8.26 -1.42
C ILE A 235 -6.78 -8.88 -2.83
N LEU A 236 -5.87 -8.38 -3.65
CA LEU A 236 -5.68 -8.86 -5.02
C LEU A 236 -5.05 -10.26 -5.05
N GLY A 237 -4.08 -10.55 -4.19
CA GLY A 237 -3.48 -11.87 -4.04
C GLY A 237 -4.52 -12.93 -3.65
N HIS A 238 -5.41 -12.60 -2.71
CA HIS A 238 -6.53 -13.46 -2.33
C HIS A 238 -7.54 -13.64 -3.47
N TYR A 239 -7.84 -12.56 -4.20
CA TYR A 239 -8.75 -12.59 -5.34
C TYR A 239 -8.25 -13.51 -6.47
N ILE A 240 -6.96 -13.46 -6.80
CA ILE A 240 -6.35 -14.33 -7.82
C ILE A 240 -6.25 -15.77 -7.32
N SER A 241 -5.91 -15.96 -6.04
CA SER A 241 -5.66 -17.28 -5.47
C SER A 241 -6.94 -18.10 -5.26
N LYS A 242 -8.04 -17.43 -4.89
CA LYS A 242 -9.37 -18.05 -4.89
C LYS A 242 -9.86 -18.12 -6.33
N GLY A 243 -9.97 -19.34 -6.86
CA GLY A 243 -10.70 -19.62 -8.10
C GLY A 243 -12.16 -19.20 -7.96
N SER A 244 -12.41 -17.89 -8.03
CA SER A 244 -13.73 -17.30 -8.11
C SER A 244 -14.46 -17.95 -9.29
N LYS A 245 -15.80 -18.00 -9.23
CA LYS A 245 -16.62 -18.50 -10.35
C LYS A 245 -16.35 -17.75 -11.67
N VAL A 246 -15.70 -16.60 -11.59
CA VAL A 246 -15.17 -15.80 -12.70
C VAL A 246 -13.65 -15.88 -12.63
N GLU A 247 -13.02 -16.38 -13.69
CA GLU A 247 -11.55 -16.43 -13.77
C GLU A 247 -10.95 -15.01 -13.69
N PRO A 248 -9.84 -14.82 -12.98
CA PRO A 248 -9.16 -13.54 -12.94
C PRO A 248 -8.68 -13.14 -14.34
N PRO A 249 -8.51 -11.82 -14.62
CA PRO A 249 -7.95 -11.37 -15.89
C PRO A 249 -6.60 -12.03 -16.17
N CYS A 250 -6.29 -12.34 -17.43
CA CYS A 250 -5.01 -12.94 -17.82
C CYS A 250 -3.80 -11.98 -17.71
N ARG A 251 -4.03 -10.72 -17.31
CA ARG A 251 -3.05 -9.62 -17.28
C ARG A 251 -3.16 -8.81 -15.99
N ILE A 252 -2.02 -8.48 -15.41
CA ILE A 252 -1.87 -7.65 -14.21
C ILE A 252 -2.36 -6.23 -14.49
N SER A 253 -2.02 -5.65 -15.65
CA SER A 253 -2.49 -4.30 -16.02
C SER A 253 -4.01 -4.21 -15.98
N THR A 254 -4.71 -5.21 -16.52
CA THR A 254 -6.18 -5.28 -16.56
C THR A 254 -6.77 -5.50 -15.16
N LEU A 255 -6.09 -6.27 -14.31
CA LEU A 255 -6.50 -6.46 -12.92
C LEU A 255 -6.40 -5.15 -12.12
N LEU A 256 -5.27 -4.46 -12.20
CA LEU A 256 -5.05 -3.20 -11.49
C LEU A 256 -5.98 -2.09 -12.02
N ASP A 257 -6.20 -2.03 -13.33
CA ASP A 257 -7.13 -1.10 -13.95
C ASP A 257 -8.58 -1.32 -13.48
N ALA A 258 -9.00 -2.58 -13.33
CA ALA A 258 -10.29 -2.91 -12.76
C ALA A 258 -10.42 -2.47 -11.30
N TYR A 259 -9.37 -2.65 -10.49
CA TYR A 259 -9.37 -2.33 -9.07
C TYR A 259 -9.31 -0.82 -8.78
N TYR A 260 -8.48 -0.07 -9.51
CA TYR A 260 -8.23 1.36 -9.26
C TYR A 260 -9.07 2.31 -10.14
N ASN A 261 -9.45 1.92 -11.37
CA ASN A 261 -10.14 2.82 -12.31
C ASN A 261 -11.58 2.40 -12.64
N ASN A 262 -11.81 1.15 -13.04
CA ASN A 262 -13.06 0.74 -13.70
C ASN A 262 -14.16 0.25 -12.74
N GLY A 263 -14.21 0.79 -11.53
CA GLY A 263 -15.32 0.56 -10.61
C GLY A 263 -15.36 -0.85 -10.01
N GLY A 264 -14.23 -1.56 -9.93
CA GLY A 264 -14.04 -2.74 -9.09
C GLY A 264 -13.91 -4.08 -9.81
N LEU A 265 -13.37 -5.06 -9.09
CA LEU A 265 -13.07 -6.40 -9.60
C LEU A 265 -14.35 -7.18 -9.96
N ALA A 266 -14.33 -7.91 -11.08
CA ALA A 266 -15.45 -8.72 -11.56
C ALA A 266 -16.80 -7.97 -11.62
N ARG A 267 -16.77 -6.66 -11.94
CA ARG A 267 -17.93 -5.75 -11.95
C ARG A 267 -18.61 -5.57 -10.58
N ASN A 268 -17.91 -5.91 -9.50
CA ASN A 268 -18.37 -5.65 -8.15
C ASN A 268 -17.84 -4.28 -7.67
N MET A 269 -18.72 -3.30 -7.62
CA MET A 269 -18.40 -1.93 -7.15
C MET A 269 -17.98 -1.83 -5.68
N ALA A 270 -18.15 -2.89 -4.88
CA ALA A 270 -17.57 -2.96 -3.55
C ALA A 270 -16.07 -3.33 -3.57
N MET A 271 -15.59 -3.98 -4.63
CA MET A 271 -14.22 -4.49 -4.77
C MET A 271 -13.30 -3.51 -5.51
N ARG A 272 -13.29 -2.25 -5.07
CA ARG A 272 -12.43 -1.17 -5.59
C ARG A 272 -11.60 -0.54 -4.47
N SER A 273 -10.55 0.17 -4.84
CA SER A 273 -9.50 0.65 -3.93
C SER A 273 -9.98 1.55 -2.78
N ASN A 274 -11.03 2.35 -2.97
CA ASN A 274 -11.57 3.20 -1.90
C ASN A 274 -12.25 2.43 -0.77
N PHE A 275 -12.52 1.14 -0.95
CA PHE A 275 -13.05 0.26 0.08
C PHE A 275 -12.01 -0.73 0.63
N ARG A 276 -10.70 -0.50 0.40
CA ARG A 276 -9.64 -1.46 0.75
C ARG A 276 -9.67 -1.95 2.21
N ARG A 277 -9.87 -1.05 3.18
CA ARG A 277 -9.90 -1.41 4.61
C ARG A 277 -11.03 -2.41 4.91
N LYS A 278 -12.22 -2.12 4.38
CA LYS A 278 -13.39 -3.00 4.47
C LYS A 278 -13.16 -4.33 3.74
N ASN A 279 -12.58 -4.30 2.55
CA ASN A 279 -12.32 -5.50 1.75
C ASN A 279 -11.25 -6.39 2.39
N PHE A 280 -10.22 -5.80 3.00
CA PHE A 280 -9.20 -6.53 3.75
C PHE A 280 -9.78 -7.24 4.99
N LEU A 281 -10.69 -6.58 5.72
CA LEU A 281 -11.38 -7.20 6.85
C LEU A 281 -12.23 -8.42 6.43
N GLN A 282 -12.56 -8.57 5.14
CA GLN A 282 -13.24 -9.75 4.60
C GLN A 282 -12.27 -10.88 4.21
N THR A 283 -10.96 -10.62 4.11
CA THR A 283 -9.96 -11.64 3.75
C THR A 283 -9.36 -12.34 4.96
N THR A 284 -9.36 -11.70 6.14
CA THR A 284 -8.68 -12.17 7.35
C THR A 284 -9.51 -12.03 8.64
N SER A 285 -8.97 -12.52 9.77
CA SER A 285 -9.43 -12.21 11.13
C SER A 285 -8.25 -11.74 11.97
N LEU A 286 -8.50 -11.10 13.13
CA LEU A 286 -7.42 -10.65 14.01
C LEU A 286 -6.53 -11.82 14.44
N GLU A 287 -7.13 -12.95 14.80
CA GLU A 287 -6.39 -14.14 15.26
C GLU A 287 -5.46 -14.69 14.16
N LYS A 288 -5.93 -14.71 12.92
CA LYS A 288 -5.11 -15.12 11.77
C LYS A 288 -3.96 -14.17 11.52
N LEU A 289 -4.20 -12.87 11.64
CA LEU A 289 -3.15 -11.86 11.45
C LEU A 289 -2.13 -11.91 12.59
N GLU A 290 -2.57 -12.12 13.84
CA GLU A 290 -1.70 -12.32 15.00
C GLU A 290 -0.80 -13.55 14.81
N GLU A 291 -1.39 -14.67 14.39
CA GLU A 291 -0.64 -15.88 14.09
C GLU A 291 0.36 -15.65 12.95
N ALA A 292 -0.04 -14.96 11.88
CA ALA A 292 0.84 -14.64 10.76
C ALA A 292 2.02 -13.77 11.19
N VAL A 293 1.80 -12.74 12.02
CA VAL A 293 2.87 -11.87 12.53
C VAL A 293 3.84 -12.68 13.40
N LYS A 294 3.31 -13.45 14.37
CA LYS A 294 4.12 -14.29 15.25
C LYS A 294 4.95 -15.31 14.46
N ASN A 295 4.33 -16.05 13.55
CA ASN A 295 5.01 -17.09 12.77
C ASN A 295 6.03 -16.48 11.81
N SER A 296 5.77 -15.28 11.26
CA SER A 296 6.74 -14.53 10.45
C SER A 296 7.96 -14.11 11.25
N LEU A 297 7.79 -13.64 12.48
CA LEU A 297 8.91 -13.27 13.34
C LEU A 297 9.76 -14.46 13.77
N ILE A 298 9.13 -15.59 14.11
CA ILE A 298 9.83 -16.85 14.41
C ILE A 298 10.66 -17.28 13.19
N LEU A 299 10.07 -17.24 12.00
CA LEU A 299 10.77 -17.59 10.77
C LEU A 299 11.93 -16.62 10.50
N TYR A 300 11.69 -15.31 10.63
CA TYR A 300 12.70 -14.28 10.40
C TYR A 300 13.90 -14.43 11.34
N ARG A 301 13.66 -14.62 12.64
CA ARG A 301 14.68 -14.93 13.66
C ARG A 301 15.53 -16.13 13.23
N THR A 302 14.87 -17.17 12.72
CA THR A 302 15.53 -18.42 12.34
C THR A 302 16.38 -18.27 11.08
N ILE A 303 15.87 -17.63 10.03
CA ILE A 303 16.60 -17.41 8.77
C ILE A 303 17.81 -16.50 9.01
N MET A 304 17.63 -15.43 9.76
CA MET A 304 18.69 -14.43 9.99
C MET A 304 19.71 -14.87 11.04
N SER A 305 19.46 -15.96 11.77
CA SER A 305 20.31 -16.41 12.89
C SER A 305 20.60 -15.32 13.91
N ILE A 306 19.65 -14.41 14.11
CA ILE A 306 19.75 -13.29 15.06
C ILE A 306 18.92 -13.61 16.31
N SER A 307 19.39 -13.14 17.47
CA SER A 307 18.51 -12.96 18.62
C SER A 307 17.73 -11.68 18.41
N LEU A 308 16.41 -11.77 18.38
CA LEU A 308 15.55 -10.61 18.35
C LEU A 308 15.45 -10.06 19.80
N PRO A 309 15.82 -8.80 20.07
CA PRO A 309 15.82 -8.22 21.41
C PRO A 309 14.47 -8.37 22.13
N GLY A 310 14.46 -8.70 23.42
CA GLY A 310 13.21 -8.86 24.19
C GLY A 310 12.31 -10.03 23.78
N SER A 311 12.76 -10.89 22.86
CA SER A 311 11.95 -11.97 22.28
C SER A 311 12.62 -13.34 22.33
N GLU A 312 13.28 -13.61 23.45
CA GLU A 312 13.97 -14.88 23.69
C GLU A 312 13.00 -16.07 23.69
N GLU A 313 11.75 -15.85 24.14
CA GLU A 313 10.69 -16.83 24.27
C GLU A 313 9.57 -16.68 23.21
N ASN A 314 8.93 -17.79 22.82
CA ASN A 314 7.81 -17.74 21.86
C ASN A 314 6.57 -17.02 22.43
N GLU A 315 6.41 -17.00 23.75
CA GLU A 315 5.30 -16.32 24.42
C GLU A 315 5.42 -14.80 24.29
N THR A 316 6.63 -14.25 24.41
CA THR A 316 6.87 -12.81 24.25
C THR A 316 6.62 -12.36 22.81
N LEU A 317 7.00 -13.18 21.81
CA LEU A 317 6.63 -12.95 20.41
C LEU A 317 5.12 -13.00 20.17
N GLY A 318 4.39 -13.88 20.86
CA GLY A 318 2.94 -13.93 20.81
C GLY A 318 2.29 -12.66 21.35
N ASN A 319 2.78 -12.14 22.47
CA ASN A 319 2.27 -10.89 23.07
C ASN A 319 2.62 -9.67 22.20
N LEU A 320 3.83 -9.63 21.61
CA LEU A 320 4.22 -8.60 20.65
C LEU A 320 3.30 -8.59 19.43
N ALA A 321 3.07 -9.78 18.83
CA ALA A 321 2.20 -9.92 17.67
C ALA A 321 0.76 -9.46 17.97
N ARG A 322 0.22 -9.83 19.13
CA ARG A 322 -1.09 -9.37 19.60
C ARG A 322 -1.16 -7.85 19.70
N ASN A 323 -0.19 -7.23 20.37
CA ASN A 323 -0.13 -5.77 20.51
C ASN A 323 -0.04 -5.08 19.13
N ALA A 324 0.85 -5.56 18.27
CA ALA A 324 1.04 -5.01 16.93
C ALA A 324 -0.25 -5.06 16.09
N VAL A 325 -0.97 -6.19 16.13
CA VAL A 325 -2.23 -6.35 15.39
C VAL A 325 -3.36 -5.54 16.00
N GLN A 326 -3.44 -5.45 17.33
CA GLN A 326 -4.45 -4.62 18.01
C GLN A 326 -4.29 -3.14 17.66
N GLU A 327 -3.06 -2.61 17.75
CA GLU A 327 -2.79 -1.23 17.38
C GLU A 327 -2.98 -0.98 15.87
N PHE A 328 -2.56 -1.92 15.01
CA PHE A 328 -2.83 -1.84 13.57
C PHE A 328 -4.34 -1.82 13.27
N HIS A 329 -5.11 -2.71 13.89
CA HIS A 329 -6.57 -2.77 13.74
C HIS A 329 -7.21 -1.45 14.14
N ARG A 330 -6.88 -0.96 15.34
CA ARG A 330 -7.40 0.29 15.89
C ARG A 330 -7.06 1.50 15.02
N LEU A 331 -5.78 1.65 14.63
CA LEU A 331 -5.29 2.86 13.95
C LEU A 331 -5.59 2.88 12.44
N PHE A 332 -5.66 1.72 11.78
CA PHE A 332 -5.76 1.65 10.32
C PHE A 332 -7.02 0.97 9.80
N LEU A 333 -7.58 -0.02 10.51
CA LEU A 333 -8.75 -0.75 10.01
C LEU A 333 -10.07 -0.18 10.53
N GLU A 334 -10.11 0.28 11.78
CA GLU A 334 -11.29 0.91 12.39
C GLU A 334 -11.41 2.40 12.05
N CYS A 335 -10.31 3.15 12.14
CA CYS A 335 -10.33 4.57 11.83
C CYS A 335 -10.66 4.80 10.33
N PRO A 336 -11.41 5.86 9.99
CA PRO A 336 -11.62 6.24 8.59
C PRO A 336 -10.32 6.74 7.96
N ALA A 337 -10.21 6.62 6.63
CA ALA A 337 -9.10 7.21 5.90
C ALA A 337 -9.34 8.71 5.72
N ILE A 338 -8.34 9.53 6.06
CA ILE A 338 -8.41 10.99 6.01
C ILE A 338 -7.48 11.48 4.90
N ILE A 339 -8.02 12.26 3.96
CA ILE A 339 -7.28 13.00 2.94
C ILE A 339 -6.75 14.29 3.58
N PRO A 340 -5.43 14.47 3.71
CA PRO A 340 -4.86 15.63 4.38
C PRO A 340 -5.03 16.90 3.55
N ARG A 341 -4.93 18.06 4.21
CA ARG A 341 -5.10 19.40 3.61
C ARG A 341 -4.35 19.62 2.30
N CYS A 342 -3.09 19.19 2.24
CA CYS A 342 -2.24 19.34 1.07
C CYS A 342 -2.79 18.61 -0.17
N MET A 343 -3.41 17.44 0.03
CA MET A 343 -3.88 16.58 -1.06
C MET A 343 -5.11 17.16 -1.76
N TRP A 344 -5.96 17.93 -1.08
CA TRP A 344 -7.07 18.62 -1.74
C TRP A 344 -6.75 20.06 -2.16
N GLY A 345 -5.52 20.52 -1.94
CA GLY A 345 -5.05 21.85 -2.35
C GLY A 345 -5.56 22.97 -1.44
N ALA A 346 -5.63 22.72 -0.13
CA ALA A 346 -6.06 23.69 0.85
C ALA A 346 -5.18 24.94 0.84
N LYS A 347 -5.81 26.12 0.90
CA LYS A 347 -5.13 27.36 1.27
C LYS A 347 -4.71 27.31 2.75
N PRO A 348 -3.65 28.05 3.14
CA PRO A 348 -3.28 28.17 4.54
C PRO A 348 -4.38 28.88 5.34
N PHE A 349 -4.39 28.63 6.64
CA PHE A 349 -5.19 29.37 7.61
C PHE A 349 -4.79 30.86 7.60
N LYS A 350 -5.75 31.79 7.67
CA LYS A 350 -5.53 33.24 7.79
C LYS A 350 -5.52 33.67 9.25
N GLY A 351 -4.40 34.22 9.72
CA GLY A 351 -4.22 34.67 11.11
C GLY A 351 -3.61 33.59 12.01
N THR A 352 -3.88 33.66 13.30
CA THR A 352 -3.35 32.71 14.30
C THR A 352 -4.42 31.70 14.70
N PRO A 353 -4.19 30.38 14.52
CA PRO A 353 -5.16 29.37 14.89
C PRO A 353 -5.26 29.23 16.41
N ILE A 354 -6.46 28.93 16.90
CA ILE A 354 -6.75 28.73 18.33
C ILE A 354 -6.82 27.24 18.61
N LEU A 355 -6.08 26.78 19.61
CA LEU A 355 -6.05 25.38 20.01
C LEU A 355 -7.36 24.98 20.71
N LEU A 356 -7.89 23.80 20.39
CA LEU A 356 -9.01 23.19 21.10
C LEU A 356 -8.56 22.69 22.47
N THR A 357 -9.46 22.79 23.46
CA THR A 357 -9.30 22.11 24.74
C THR A 357 -9.84 20.69 24.60
N LEU A 358 -8.96 19.69 24.64
CA LEU A 358 -9.29 18.27 24.50
C LEU A 358 -9.39 17.59 25.88
N PRO A 359 -10.18 16.50 26.04
CA PRO A 359 -11.07 15.91 25.04
C PRO A 359 -12.33 16.75 24.82
N LEU A 360 -12.94 16.63 23.63
CA LEU A 360 -14.18 17.34 23.31
C LEU A 360 -15.39 16.55 23.81
N GLU A 361 -16.39 17.25 24.32
CA GLU A 361 -17.64 16.65 24.82
C GLU A 361 -18.72 16.53 23.74
N PHE A 362 -18.62 17.32 22.66
CA PHE A 362 -19.66 17.42 21.62
C PHE A 362 -19.08 17.33 20.21
N LEU A 363 -19.85 16.65 19.35
CA LEU A 363 -19.65 16.53 17.91
C LEU A 363 -20.90 17.07 17.21
N TYR A 364 -20.74 18.02 16.29
CA TYR A 364 -21.84 18.53 15.48
C TYR A 364 -21.76 18.00 14.06
N ILE A 365 -22.90 17.47 13.57
CA ILE A 365 -23.05 16.99 12.20
C ILE A 365 -23.82 18.03 11.39
N HIS A 366 -23.22 18.50 10.31
CA HIS A 366 -23.79 19.45 9.36
C HIS A 366 -23.92 18.80 7.99
N HIS A 367 -24.77 19.36 7.12
CA HIS A 367 -24.81 19.01 5.69
C HIS A 367 -24.38 20.22 4.85
N THR A 368 -23.82 19.95 3.66
CA THR A 368 -23.55 20.99 2.67
C THR A 368 -24.85 21.50 2.02
N TYR A 369 -25.05 22.82 2.01
CA TYR A 369 -26.07 23.45 1.14
C TYR A 369 -25.47 23.76 -0.24
N GLU A 370 -24.27 24.34 -0.26
CA GLU A 370 -23.45 24.57 -1.46
C GLU A 370 -22.03 24.04 -1.22
N PRO A 371 -21.49 23.17 -2.09
CA PRO A 371 -22.09 22.62 -3.30
C PRO A 371 -23.27 21.68 -3.02
N ASN A 372 -24.31 21.73 -3.87
CA ASN A 372 -25.58 21.02 -3.65
C ASN A 372 -25.61 19.59 -4.24
N GLN A 373 -24.57 19.19 -4.96
CA GLN A 373 -24.45 17.85 -5.55
C GLN A 373 -23.38 17.05 -4.81
N PRO A 374 -23.65 15.77 -4.46
CA PRO A 374 -22.67 14.93 -3.81
C PRO A 374 -21.49 14.64 -4.75
N CYS A 375 -20.27 14.88 -4.26
CA CYS A 375 -19.04 14.55 -4.96
C CYS A 375 -18.75 13.05 -4.84
N ARG A 376 -18.32 12.39 -5.93
CA ARG A 376 -18.15 10.91 -5.97
C ARG A 376 -16.76 10.45 -6.40
N THR A 377 -15.87 11.39 -6.68
CA THR A 377 -14.49 11.13 -7.07
C THR A 377 -13.59 12.10 -6.32
N PHE A 378 -12.35 11.69 -6.05
CA PHE A 378 -11.39 12.54 -5.36
C PHE A 378 -11.22 13.92 -6.01
N PRO A 379 -11.07 14.08 -7.34
CA PRO A 379 -10.97 15.40 -7.95
C PRO A 379 -12.21 16.29 -7.71
N ALA A 380 -13.42 15.69 -7.74
CA ALA A 380 -14.67 16.41 -7.50
C ALA A 380 -14.83 16.80 -6.03
N CYS A 381 -14.47 15.91 -5.10
CA CYS A 381 -14.54 16.17 -3.66
C CYS A 381 -13.48 17.19 -3.24
N ALA A 382 -12.25 17.09 -3.76
CA ALA A 382 -11.22 18.11 -3.57
C ALA A 382 -11.64 19.48 -4.14
N ALA A 383 -12.30 19.53 -5.29
CA ALA A 383 -12.85 20.77 -5.84
C ALA A 383 -13.95 21.37 -4.95
N SER A 384 -14.82 20.52 -4.39
CA SER A 384 -15.85 20.91 -3.44
C SER A 384 -15.24 21.50 -2.16
N MET A 385 -14.21 20.84 -1.60
CA MET A 385 -13.44 21.34 -0.45
C MET A 385 -12.85 22.73 -0.72
N ARG A 386 -12.20 22.93 -1.87
CA ARG A 386 -11.63 24.23 -2.27
C ARG A 386 -12.71 25.30 -2.44
N SER A 387 -13.85 24.96 -3.03
CA SER A 387 -14.98 25.89 -3.19
C SER A 387 -15.52 26.35 -1.83
N MET A 388 -15.71 25.42 -0.90
CA MET A 388 -16.17 25.74 0.46
C MET A 388 -15.15 26.59 1.22
N GLN A 389 -13.87 26.24 1.14
CA GLN A 389 -12.81 27.03 1.78
C GLN A 389 -12.77 28.45 1.20
N TRP A 390 -12.83 28.60 -0.12
CA TRP A 390 -12.83 29.89 -0.79
C TRP A 390 -14.01 30.74 -0.34
N PHE A 391 -15.23 30.18 -0.31
CA PHE A 391 -16.40 30.92 0.15
C PHE A 391 -16.27 31.36 1.62
N HIS A 392 -15.81 30.48 2.50
CA HIS A 392 -15.58 30.82 3.90
C HIS A 392 -14.52 31.91 4.08
N GLN A 393 -13.40 31.83 3.35
CA GLN A 393 -12.29 32.78 3.52
C GLN A 393 -12.46 34.10 2.79
N GLU A 394 -13.09 34.11 1.61
CA GLU A 394 -13.16 35.30 0.73
C GLU A 394 -14.52 35.99 0.79
N VAL A 395 -15.59 35.27 1.13
CA VAL A 395 -16.95 35.85 1.21
C VAL A 395 -17.40 36.05 2.66
N ARG A 396 -17.11 35.10 3.55
CA ARG A 396 -17.47 35.21 4.98
C ARG A 396 -16.39 35.77 5.88
N ASP A 397 -15.20 36.06 5.34
CA ASP A 397 -14.04 36.59 6.07
C ASP A 397 -13.61 35.69 7.25
N TRP A 398 -13.78 34.37 7.12
CA TRP A 398 -13.31 33.41 8.10
C TRP A 398 -11.83 33.09 7.89
N SER A 399 -11.15 32.66 8.95
CA SER A 399 -9.74 32.29 8.87
C SER A 399 -9.47 31.06 8.00
N ASP A 400 -10.44 30.15 7.86
CA ASP A 400 -10.32 28.91 7.10
C ASP A 400 -11.72 28.30 6.87
N ILE A 401 -11.79 27.17 6.16
CA ILE A 401 -13.00 26.34 6.08
C ILE A 401 -13.61 26.14 7.48
N GLY A 402 -14.93 26.25 7.61
CA GLY A 402 -15.60 26.23 8.91
C GLY A 402 -15.43 24.94 9.70
N TYR A 403 -15.31 23.81 8.99
CA TYR A 403 -15.43 22.46 9.54
C TYR A 403 -14.08 21.86 9.93
N SER A 404 -14.10 20.98 10.94
CA SER A 404 -12.94 20.16 11.30
C SER A 404 -12.67 19.09 10.25
N PHE A 405 -13.74 18.40 9.81
CA PHE A 405 -13.69 17.37 8.77
C PHE A 405 -14.91 17.44 7.86
N VAL A 406 -14.74 16.98 6.61
CA VAL A 406 -15.82 16.88 5.62
C VAL A 406 -15.81 15.47 5.05
N MET A 407 -16.97 14.83 4.98
CA MET A 407 -17.15 13.52 4.39
C MET A 407 -17.48 13.66 2.90
N GLY A 408 -16.66 13.05 2.04
CA GLY A 408 -16.97 12.93 0.62
C GLY A 408 -17.82 11.70 0.34
N SER A 409 -18.71 11.76 -0.66
CA SER A 409 -19.43 10.55 -1.11
C SER A 409 -18.55 9.59 -1.92
N ASP A 410 -17.26 9.92 -2.09
CA ASP A 410 -16.20 9.02 -2.54
C ASP A 410 -15.71 8.07 -1.43
N GLY A 411 -16.16 8.24 -0.19
CA GLY A 411 -15.91 7.34 0.94
C GLY A 411 -14.75 7.76 1.85
N TYR A 412 -14.21 8.97 1.68
CA TYR A 412 -13.12 9.50 2.48
C TYR A 412 -13.56 10.66 3.37
N LEU A 413 -12.87 10.82 4.50
CA LEU A 413 -12.87 12.08 5.24
C LEU A 413 -11.82 13.01 4.63
N TYR A 414 -12.13 14.29 4.53
CA TYR A 414 -11.22 15.35 4.14
C TYR A 414 -10.92 16.21 5.35
N GLU A 415 -9.64 16.42 5.62
CA GLU A 415 -9.20 17.28 6.71
C GLU A 415 -9.53 18.75 6.39
N GLY A 416 -10.42 19.34 7.17
CA GLY A 416 -10.62 20.79 7.23
C GLY A 416 -9.63 21.38 8.23
N ARG A 417 -10.12 21.90 9.35
CA ARG A 417 -9.26 22.41 10.44
C ARG A 417 -8.58 21.30 11.25
N GLY A 418 -9.01 20.05 11.12
CA GLY A 418 -8.40 18.92 11.81
C GLY A 418 -8.79 18.79 13.29
N TRP A 419 -8.07 17.94 14.02
CA TRP A 419 -8.41 17.52 15.39
C TRP A 419 -8.13 18.58 16.46
N ASN A 420 -7.16 19.47 16.23
CA ASN A 420 -6.56 20.30 17.28
C ASN A 420 -6.98 21.77 17.26
N TRP A 421 -7.68 22.23 16.22
CA TRP A 421 -7.93 23.66 15.97
C TRP A 421 -9.41 23.99 15.98
N LEU A 422 -9.77 25.11 16.62
CA LEU A 422 -11.16 25.55 16.80
C LEU A 422 -11.85 25.82 15.44
N GLY A 423 -13.11 25.38 15.32
CA GLY A 423 -14.03 25.69 14.22
C GLY A 423 -14.36 27.19 14.06
N ALA A 424 -15.18 27.54 13.07
CA ALA A 424 -15.57 28.94 12.82
C ALA A 424 -16.81 29.40 13.60
N THR A 425 -17.49 28.52 14.35
CA THR A 425 -18.72 28.88 15.05
C THR A 425 -18.44 29.49 16.45
N PRO A 426 -19.17 30.56 16.83
CA PRO A 426 -18.91 31.31 18.06
C PRO A 426 -19.38 30.63 19.36
N ARG A 427 -19.80 29.35 19.32
CA ARG A 427 -20.09 28.54 20.52
C ARG A 427 -19.07 27.41 20.67
N VAL A 428 -17.95 27.76 21.31
CA VAL A 428 -17.13 26.99 22.28
C VAL A 428 -16.80 25.52 21.91
N THR A 429 -15.51 25.25 21.68
CA THR A 429 -14.81 23.94 21.89
C THR A 429 -15.46 22.68 21.30
N THR A 430 -15.64 22.60 19.97
CA THR A 430 -16.23 21.40 19.35
C THR A 430 -15.61 21.02 18.01
N GLN A 431 -15.85 19.76 17.61
CA GLN A 431 -15.59 19.25 16.27
C GLN A 431 -16.86 19.34 15.42
N GLU A 432 -16.69 19.83 14.21
CA GLU A 432 -17.76 19.90 13.22
C GLU A 432 -17.42 18.95 12.07
N VAL A 433 -18.29 17.98 11.86
CA VAL A 433 -18.22 17.03 10.74
C VAL A 433 -19.35 17.38 9.77
N MET A 434 -18.99 17.45 8.49
CA MET A 434 -19.93 17.74 7.42
C MET A 434 -20.19 16.48 6.59
N GLU A 435 -21.46 16.16 6.35
CA GLU A 435 -21.94 15.11 5.43
C GLU A 435 -22.30 15.64 4.04
#